data_AF-A0A1Q7RN44-F1
#
_entry.id   AF-A0A1Q7RN44-F1
#
_cell.length_a   1.000
_cell.length_b   1.000
_cell.length_c   1.000
_cell.angle_alpha   90.00
_cell.angle_beta   90.00
_cell.angle_gamma   90.00
#
_symmetry.space_group_name_H-M   'P 1'
#
loop_
_entity.id
_entity.type
_entity.pdbx_description
1 polymer ?
#
loop_
_entity_poly.entity_id
_entity_poly.type
_entity_poly.pdbx_seq_one_letter_code
_entity_poly.pdbx_strand_id
1 'polypeptide(L)'
;MPFVRMARALWIWGPLLAYVVLIFYLSSLSQIPWAAAYPDYIEHSTEYLGLAVLMARALNNGLNRSIPRRTLLLAFLLCLGYAISDEIHQKFVPNRFADVTDVMSDAVGAGAGLAALHLGRRLLDRGSVA
;
A
#
# COMPACT_ATOMS: atom_id res chain seq x y z
N MET A 1 -21.16 -22.30 -3.05
CA MET A 1 -21.28 -22.37 -1.58
C MET A 1 -20.76 -21.09 -0.93
N PRO A 2 -21.49 -20.49 0.02
CA PRO A 2 -21.13 -19.20 0.65
C PRO A 2 -19.78 -19.25 1.39
N PHE A 3 -19.42 -20.40 1.96
CA PHE A 3 -18.17 -20.60 2.69
C PHE A 3 -16.90 -20.33 1.86
N VAL A 4 -16.82 -20.85 0.63
CA VAL A 4 -15.66 -20.66 -0.26
C VAL A 4 -15.50 -19.19 -0.68
N ARG A 5 -16.61 -18.47 -0.84
CA ARG A 5 -16.60 -17.03 -1.14
C ARG A 5 -16.06 -16.22 0.04
N MET A 6 -16.44 -16.59 1.26
CA MET A 6 -15.96 -15.97 2.49
C MET A 6 -14.45 -16.18 2.68
N ALA A 7 -13.97 -17.42 2.57
CA ALA A 7 -12.55 -17.74 2.71
C ALA A 7 -11.68 -16.99 1.68
N ARG A 8 -12.15 -16.89 0.43
CA ARG A 8 -11.48 -16.11 -0.61
C ARG A 8 -11.45 -14.61 -0.31
N ALA A 9 -12.55 -14.05 0.18
CA ALA A 9 -12.57 -12.64 0.56
C ALA A 9 -11.56 -12.36 1.68
N LEU A 10 -11.53 -13.19 2.72
CA LEU A 10 -10.55 -13.09 3.81
C LEU A 10 -9.11 -13.22 3.31
N TRP A 11 -8.83 -14.15 2.40
CA TRP A 11 -7.48 -14.31 1.84
C TRP A 11 -7.02 -13.09 1.02
N ILE A 12 -7.95 -12.45 0.32
CA ILE A 12 -7.63 -11.31 -0.55
C ILE A 12 -7.48 -10.02 0.27
N TRP A 13 -8.44 -9.75 1.15
CA TRP A 13 -8.53 -8.51 1.93
C TRP A 13 -7.76 -8.57 3.25
N GLY A 14 -7.62 -9.74 3.86
CA GLY A 14 -6.96 -9.93 5.14
C GLY A 14 -5.55 -9.35 5.20
N PRO A 15 -4.65 -9.66 4.23
CA PRO A 15 -3.30 -9.09 4.27
C PRO A 15 -3.29 -7.57 4.03
N LEU A 16 -4.23 -7.03 3.24
CA LEU A 16 -4.35 -5.57 3.08
C LEU A 16 -4.75 -4.93 4.42
N LEU A 17 -5.78 -5.46 5.08
CA LEU A 17 -6.25 -4.94 6.36
C LEU A 17 -5.17 -5.06 7.45
N ALA A 18 -4.47 -6.19 7.50
CA ALA A 18 -3.35 -6.39 8.42
C ALA A 18 -2.23 -5.37 8.18
N TYR A 19 -1.92 -5.06 6.91
CA TYR A 19 -0.88 -4.09 6.57
C TYR A 19 -1.29 -2.65 6.88
N VAL A 20 -2.55 -2.29 6.65
CA VAL A 20 -3.12 -0.98 7.06
C VAL A 20 -3.07 -0.84 8.59
N VAL A 21 -3.45 -1.88 9.34
CA VAL A 21 -3.35 -1.85 10.81
C VAL A 21 -1.90 -1.75 11.27
N LEU A 22 -0.98 -2.43 10.58
CA LEU A 22 0.45 -2.34 10.86
C LEU A 22 0.98 -0.92 10.68
N ILE A 23 0.72 -0.27 9.54
CA ILE A 23 1.14 1.12 9.29
C ILE A 23 0.57 2.04 10.35
N PHE A 24 -0.74 1.96 10.62
CA PHE A 24 -1.39 2.77 11.65
C PHE A 24 -0.75 2.58 13.04
N TYR A 25 -0.41 1.33 13.40
CA TYR A 25 0.27 1.03 14.65
C TYR A 25 1.68 1.64 14.70
N LEU A 26 2.49 1.47 13.65
CA LEU A 26 3.84 2.05 13.57
C LEU A 26 3.79 3.59 13.64
N SER A 27 2.84 4.20 12.92
CA SER A 27 2.59 5.65 12.93
C SER A 27 2.16 6.17 14.31
N SER A 28 1.51 5.34 15.14
CA SER A 28 1.18 5.70 16.53
C SER A 28 2.38 5.75 17.47
N LEU A 29 3.55 5.24 17.05
CA LEU A 29 4.77 5.26 17.84
C LEU A 29 5.53 6.56 17.61
N SER A 30 5.87 7.26 18.70
CA SER A 30 6.63 8.50 18.63
C SER A 30 8.05 8.31 18.08
N GLN A 31 8.64 7.15 18.34
CA GLN A 31 9.98 6.79 17.86
C GLN A 31 10.04 5.30 17.58
N ILE A 32 10.67 4.93 16.47
CA ILE A 32 10.93 3.54 16.11
C ILE A 32 12.45 3.35 16.06
N PRO A 33 13.07 2.72 17.08
CA PRO A 33 14.52 2.72 17.23
C PRO A 33 15.28 2.11 16.05
N TRP A 34 14.71 1.10 15.40
CA TRP A 34 15.31 0.44 14.24
C TRP A 34 15.05 1.18 12.93
N ALA A 35 13.96 1.94 12.84
CA ALA A 35 13.61 2.71 11.66
C ALA A 35 14.54 3.91 11.53
N ALA A 36 14.79 4.62 12.65
CA ALA A 36 15.70 5.77 12.73
C ALA A 36 17.15 5.58 12.18
N ALA A 37 17.54 4.34 11.84
CA ALA A 37 18.75 4.06 11.09
C ALA A 37 18.65 4.39 9.58
N TYR A 38 17.45 4.63 9.06
CA TYR A 38 17.13 4.91 7.67
C TYR A 38 16.53 6.31 7.51
N PRO A 39 16.65 6.93 6.33
CA PRO A 39 15.95 8.18 6.05
C PRO A 39 14.44 7.97 5.95
N ASP A 40 13.66 8.90 6.53
CA ASP A 40 12.19 8.86 6.55
C ASP A 40 11.58 8.61 5.17
N TYR A 41 12.10 9.28 4.12
CA TYR A 41 11.60 9.09 2.77
C TYR A 41 11.72 7.65 2.24
N ILE A 42 12.69 6.85 2.72
CA ILE A 42 12.84 5.44 2.36
C ILE A 42 11.79 4.60 3.08
N GLU A 43 11.55 4.89 4.36
CA GLU A 43 10.54 4.21 5.17
C GLU A 43 9.15 4.38 4.54
N HIS A 44 8.74 5.64 4.39
CA HIS A 44 7.48 6.06 3.78
C HIS A 44 7.30 5.47 2.37
N SER A 45 8.32 5.60 1.52
CA SER A 45 8.26 5.03 0.16
C SER A 45 8.12 3.51 0.17
N THR A 46 8.82 2.80 1.07
CA THR A 46 8.78 1.33 1.14
C THR A 46 7.45 0.82 1.69
N GLU A 47 6.92 1.48 2.72
CA GLU A 47 5.63 1.17 3.30
C GLU A 47 4.52 1.30 2.26
N TYR A 48 4.46 2.44 1.57
CA TYR A 48 3.41 2.69 0.60
C TYR A 48 3.57 1.93 -0.71
N LEU A 49 4.79 1.52 -1.07
CA LEU A 49 5.02 0.54 -2.14
C LEU A 49 4.29 -0.77 -1.84
N GLY A 50 4.49 -1.32 -0.64
CA GLY A 50 3.82 -2.54 -0.19
C GLY A 50 2.30 -2.38 -0.12
N LEU A 51 1.84 -1.27 0.49
CA LEU A 51 0.42 -0.96 0.63
C LEU A 51 -0.28 -0.89 -0.75
N ALA A 52 0.33 -0.20 -1.72
CA ALA A 52 -0.28 -0.02 -3.02
C ALA A 52 -0.40 -1.34 -3.81
N VAL A 53 0.59 -2.24 -3.70
CA VAL A 53 0.51 -3.58 -4.28
C VAL A 53 -0.63 -4.39 -3.65
N LEU A 54 -0.76 -4.38 -2.33
CA LEU A 54 -1.84 -5.08 -1.62
C LEU A 54 -3.21 -4.49 -1.95
N MET A 55 -3.30 -3.15 -2.04
CA MET A 55 -4.52 -2.43 -2.40
C MET A 55 -4.97 -2.79 -3.82
N ALA A 56 -4.07 -2.71 -4.80
CA ALA A 56 -4.38 -3.09 -6.18
C ALA A 56 -4.77 -4.56 -6.30
N ARG A 57 -4.09 -5.46 -5.57
CA ARG A 57 -4.47 -6.88 -5.49
C ARG A 57 -5.89 -7.06 -4.95
N ALA A 58 -6.24 -6.38 -3.86
CA ALA A 58 -7.55 -6.49 -3.24
C ALA A 58 -8.66 -6.00 -4.18
N LEU A 59 -8.49 -4.80 -4.73
CA LEU A 59 -9.44 -4.20 -5.67
C LEU A 59 -9.58 -5.00 -6.97
N ASN A 60 -8.53 -5.69 -7.41
CA ASN A 60 -8.58 -6.54 -8.59
C ASN A 60 -9.15 -7.95 -8.32
N ASN A 61 -9.45 -8.30 -7.06
CA ASN A 61 -9.86 -9.63 -6.61
C ASN A 61 -8.80 -10.72 -6.87
N GLY A 62 -7.53 -10.36 -6.63
CA GLY A 62 -6.35 -11.19 -6.86
C GLY A 62 -5.52 -10.74 -8.06
N LEU A 63 -4.47 -11.50 -8.37
CA LEU A 63 -3.53 -11.20 -9.45
C LEU A 63 -3.62 -12.18 -10.62
N ASN A 64 -4.66 -13.02 -10.69
CA ASN A 64 -4.77 -14.05 -11.74
C ASN A 64 -5.15 -13.49 -13.12
N ARG A 65 -5.34 -12.18 -13.22
CA ARG A 65 -5.71 -11.46 -14.45
C ARG A 65 -4.97 -10.12 -14.51
N SER A 66 -4.88 -9.56 -15.71
CA SER A 66 -4.36 -8.21 -15.92
C SER A 66 -5.14 -7.19 -15.07
N ILE A 67 -4.44 -6.19 -14.55
CA ILE A 67 -5.03 -5.16 -13.70
C ILE A 67 -5.45 -3.97 -14.59
N PRO A 68 -6.73 -3.57 -14.58
CA PRO A 68 -7.17 -2.40 -15.33
C PRO A 68 -6.50 -1.12 -14.82
N ARG A 69 -6.19 -0.17 -15.73
CA ARG A 69 -5.61 1.14 -15.35
C ARG A 69 -6.48 1.90 -14.33
N ARG A 70 -7.81 1.82 -14.45
CA ARG A 70 -8.76 2.40 -13.49
C ARG A 70 -8.60 1.83 -12.07
N THR A 71 -8.25 0.55 -11.96
CA THR A 71 -8.02 -0.11 -10.66
C THR A 71 -6.72 0.36 -10.05
N LEU A 72 -5.66 0.52 -10.86
CA LEU A 72 -4.39 1.11 -10.41
C LEU A 72 -4.59 2.56 -9.94
N LEU A 73 -5.32 3.37 -10.71
CA LEU A 73 -5.63 4.75 -10.33
C LEU A 73 -6.42 4.81 -9.02
N LEU A 74 -7.45 3.98 -8.87
CA LEU A 74 -8.21 3.91 -7.61
C LEU A 74 -7.33 3.47 -6.44
N ALA A 75 -6.47 2.46 -6.63
CA ALA A 75 -5.53 2.03 -5.60
C ALA A 75 -4.59 3.17 -5.17
N PHE A 76 -4.05 3.92 -6.15
CA PHE A 76 -3.20 5.06 -5.89
C PHE A 76 -3.91 6.15 -5.09
N LEU A 77 -5.12 6.53 -5.50
CA LEU A 77 -5.91 7.56 -4.80
C LEU A 77 -6.28 7.15 -3.38
N LEU A 78 -6.59 5.86 -3.15
CA LEU A 78 -6.86 5.35 -1.80
C LEU A 78 -5.59 5.33 -0.94
N CYS A 79 -4.42 4.99 -1.51
CA CYS A 79 -3.15 5.08 -0.79
C CYS A 79 -2.82 6.54 -0.44
N LEU A 80 -3.00 7.47 -1.38
CA LEU A 80 -2.76 8.90 -1.12
C LEU A 80 -3.72 9.45 -0.05
N GLY A 81 -5.00 9.05 -0.09
CA GLY A 81 -5.95 9.40 0.97
C GLY A 81 -5.54 8.83 2.33
N TYR A 82 -4.99 7.62 2.36
CA TYR A 82 -4.47 7.01 3.57
C TYR A 82 -3.22 7.71 4.10
N ALA A 83 -2.26 8.08 3.25
CA ALA A 83 -1.09 8.90 3.58
C ALA A 83 -1.47 10.21 4.26
N ILE A 84 -2.41 10.95 3.65
CA ILE A 84 -2.91 12.20 4.24
C ILE A 84 -3.58 11.93 5.60
N SER A 85 -4.33 10.84 5.74
CA SER A 85 -4.94 10.49 7.01
C SER A 85 -3.93 10.09 8.08
N ASP A 86 -2.82 9.46 7.68
CA ASP A 86 -1.76 9.04 8.58
C ASP A 86 -1.01 10.26 9.13
N GLU A 87 -0.65 11.22 8.29
CA GLU A 87 -0.08 12.50 8.72
C GLU A 87 -1.02 13.27 9.66
N ILE A 88 -2.32 13.25 9.41
CA ILE A 88 -3.31 13.84 10.32
C ILE A 88 -3.33 13.10 11.66
N HIS A 89 -3.25 11.77 11.65
CA HIS A 89 -3.17 10.95 12.86
C HIS A 89 -1.89 11.26 13.66
N GLN A 90 -0.74 11.38 13.00
CA GLN A 90 0.54 11.68 13.65
C GLN A 90 0.52 13.02 14.39
N LYS A 91 -0.30 14.00 13.98
CA LYS A 91 -0.49 15.26 14.74
C LYS A 91 -0.99 15.04 16.17
N PHE A 92 -1.64 13.92 16.44
CA PHE A 92 -2.14 13.55 17.76
C PHE A 92 -1.13 12.70 18.56
N VAL A 93 0.00 12.32 17.96
CA VAL A 93 1.06 11.53 18.62
C VAL A 93 2.07 12.48 19.24
N PRO A 94 2.33 12.41 20.56
CA PRO A 94 3.30 13.28 21.22
C PRO A 94 4.70 13.11 20.62
N ASN A 95 5.36 14.24 20.34
CA ASN A 95 6.70 14.30 19.74
C ASN A 95 6.78 13.77 18.29
N ARG A 96 5.66 13.70 17.57
CA ARG A 96 5.62 13.56 16.10
C ARG A 96 5.15 14.87 15.47
N PHE A 97 5.66 15.15 14.28
CA PHE A 97 5.28 16.30 13.48
C PHE A 97 4.84 15.81 12.13
N ALA A 98 3.67 16.26 11.69
CA ALA A 98 3.20 15.94 10.35
C ALA A 98 4.04 16.69 9.32
N ASP A 99 4.50 15.98 8.29
CA ASP A 99 5.28 16.53 7.20
C ASP A 99 4.63 16.23 5.84
N VAL A 100 4.48 17.25 5.02
CA VAL A 100 3.99 17.10 3.65
C VAL A 100 4.98 16.29 2.80
N THR A 101 6.27 16.33 3.14
CA THR A 101 7.29 15.56 2.42
C THR A 101 7.14 14.04 2.62
N ASP A 102 6.55 13.60 3.73
CA ASP A 102 6.22 12.20 3.99
C ASP A 102 5.07 11.74 3.08
N VAL A 103 4.01 12.54 2.93
CA VAL A 103 2.94 12.27 1.93
C VAL A 103 3.50 12.18 0.50
N MET A 104 4.49 13.00 0.16
CA MET A 104 5.14 12.93 -1.15
C MET A 104 5.94 11.64 -1.32
N SER A 105 6.66 11.22 -0.28
CA SER A 105 7.41 9.96 -0.25
C SER A 105 6.46 8.75 -0.36
N ASP A 106 5.35 8.78 0.38
CA ASP A 106 4.27 7.79 0.29
C ASP A 106 3.71 7.69 -1.13
N ALA A 107 3.45 8.82 -1.77
CA ALA A 107 2.96 8.88 -3.14
C ALA A 107 3.96 8.28 -4.14
N VAL A 108 5.26 8.57 -3.98
CA VAL A 108 6.33 7.98 -4.81
C VAL A 108 6.38 6.46 -4.62
N GLY A 109 6.35 6.00 -3.37
CA GLY A 109 6.30 4.58 -3.01
C GLY A 109 5.12 3.87 -3.65
N ALA A 110 3.90 4.42 -3.47
CA ALA A 110 2.68 3.87 -4.04
C ALA A 110 2.74 3.79 -5.57
N GLY A 111 3.22 4.86 -6.22
CA GLY A 111 3.41 4.91 -7.66
C GLY A 111 4.39 3.84 -8.16
N ALA A 112 5.53 3.69 -7.49
CA ALA A 112 6.55 2.69 -7.82
C ALA A 112 6.00 1.26 -7.67
N GLY A 113 5.29 0.96 -6.58
CA GLY A 113 4.68 -0.35 -6.35
C GLY A 113 3.65 -0.72 -7.42
N LEU A 114 2.79 0.22 -7.80
CA LEU A 114 1.81 0.00 -8.86
C LEU A 114 2.46 -0.14 -10.24
N ALA A 115 3.51 0.64 -10.53
CA ALA A 115 4.25 0.54 -11.78
C ALA A 115 4.95 -0.83 -11.91
N ALA A 116 5.63 -1.27 -10.85
CA ALA A 116 6.28 -2.58 -10.80
C ALA A 116 5.25 -3.72 -10.97
N LEU A 117 4.13 -3.64 -10.26
CA LEU A 117 3.05 -4.63 -10.37
C LEU A 117 2.47 -4.68 -11.79
N HIS A 118 2.19 -3.52 -12.39
CA HIS A 118 1.64 -3.43 -13.74
C HIS A 118 2.60 -3.96 -14.81
N LEU A 119 3.89 -3.62 -14.71
CA LEU A 119 4.91 -4.12 -15.63
C LEU A 119 5.09 -5.63 -15.48
N GLY A 120 5.23 -6.14 -14.25
CA GLY A 120 5.36 -7.57 -13.99
C GLY A 120 4.19 -8.38 -14.54
N ARG A 121 2.95 -7.89 -14.33
CA ARG A 121 1.74 -8.54 -14.89
C ARG A 121 1.75 -8.55 -16.42
N ARG A 122 2.12 -7.44 -17.06
CA ARG A 122 2.23 -7.37 -18.52
C ARG A 122 3.26 -8.36 -19.09
N LEU A 123 4.38 -8.55 -18.41
CA LEU A 123 5.41 -9.49 -18.85
C LEU A 123 4.92 -10.95 -18.75
N LEU A 124 4.25 -11.30 -17.65
CA LEU A 124 3.66 -12.65 -17.47
C LEU A 124 2.54 -12.92 -18.48
N ASP A 125 1.67 -11.94 -18.73
CA ASP A 125 0.57 -12.09 -19.68
C ASP A 125 1.10 -12.28 -21.12
N ARG A 126 2.22 -11.63 -21.48
CA ARG A 126 2.88 -11.82 -22.79
C ARG A 126 3.50 -13.20 -22.97
N GLY A 127 4.13 -13.75 -21.93
CA GLY A 127 4.73 -15.08 -21.97
C GLY A 127 3.73 -16.23 -21.99
N SER A 128 2.46 -15.97 -21.69
CA SER A 128 1.39 -16.99 -21.71
C SER A 128 0.75 -17.16 -23.11
N VAL A 129 1.09 -16.28 -24.06
CA VAL A 129 0.54 -16.26 -25.43
C VAL A 129 1.58 -16.76 -26.46
N ALA A 130 2.84 -16.91 -26.05
CA ALA A 130 3.93 -17.48 -26.85
C ALA A 130 4.07 -18.98 -26.59
#